data_AF-A0A661I792-F1
#
_entry.id   AF-A0A661I792-F1
#
_cell.length_a   1.000
_cell.length_b   1.000
_cell.length_c   1.000
_cell.angle_alpha   90.00
_cell.angle_beta   90.00
_cell.angle_gamma   90.00
#
_symmetry.space_group_name_H-M   'P 1'
#
loop_
_entity.id
_entity.type
_entity.pdbx_description
1 polymer ?
#
loop_
_entity_poly.entity_id
_entity_poly.type
_entity_poly.pdbx_seq_one_letter_code
_entity_poly.pdbx_strand_id
1 'polypeptide(L)'
;MEISAENAIQLIADLWANKFPLVQKYFGENLSSLLKAMQGNQFNGRFVEASFFPEALEARLNRIEVVGQTKAILDEVGTIQNPTKLDARLLDAWAELRTIDQLRKEKFVEIHKVEETADLTASKVGRNYAFQVVRINKLLKTKTGKFENQNRSPYGAISDIHKRLDDLISEYFWNAIERKNLKYKKWMQKSIRCIVIVSSDKELQDEMIRHISCQQIRNGIHLLEKRYFDELIWLPDTGNGAWFKIGNKRQQTQCFADWKDIPDEIRISDEDFILRREVDLDTSIPFWKEEPANPALS
;
A
#
# COMPACT_ATOMS: atom_id res chain seq x y z
N MET A 1 33.81 -1.80 -15.20
CA MET A 1 34.15 -1.83 -13.76
C MET A 1 32.94 -2.38 -13.04
N GLU A 2 33.01 -3.62 -12.58
CA GLU A 2 32.01 -4.16 -11.66
C GLU A 2 32.27 -3.56 -10.28
N ILE A 3 31.30 -2.77 -9.78
CA ILE A 3 31.33 -2.29 -8.40
C ILE A 3 31.09 -3.53 -7.53
N SER A 4 32.04 -3.89 -6.67
CA SER A 4 31.83 -4.97 -5.70
C SER A 4 30.60 -4.64 -4.85
N ALA A 5 29.83 -5.66 -4.42
CA ALA A 5 28.65 -5.45 -3.57
C ALA A 5 28.97 -4.63 -2.31
N GLU A 6 30.20 -4.73 -1.81
CA GLU A 6 30.73 -3.97 -0.68
C GLU A 6 30.85 -2.46 -0.99
N ASN A 7 31.36 -2.12 -2.17
CA ASN A 7 31.44 -0.74 -2.65
C ASN A 7 30.06 -0.15 -2.95
N ALA A 8 29.10 -0.95 -3.43
CA ALA A 8 27.73 -0.48 -3.68
C ALA A 8 26.98 -0.18 -2.37
N ILE A 9 27.17 -0.98 -1.34
CA ILE A 9 26.52 -0.82 -0.03
C ILE A 9 27.07 0.40 0.72
N GLN A 10 28.40 0.57 0.73
CA GLN A 10 29.02 1.74 1.33
C GLN A 10 28.63 3.02 0.57
N LEU A 11 28.57 2.96 -0.77
CA LEU A 11 28.10 4.06 -1.59
C LEU A 11 26.63 4.44 -1.30
N ILE A 12 25.74 3.46 -1.07
CA ILE A 12 24.34 3.70 -0.69
C ILE A 12 24.27 4.38 0.69
N ALA A 13 25.03 3.89 1.67
CA ALA A 13 25.08 4.49 3.00
C ALA A 13 25.61 5.94 2.97
N ASP A 14 26.68 6.19 2.20
CA ASP A 14 27.30 7.52 2.06
C ASP A 14 26.43 8.50 1.25
N LEU A 15 25.72 8.02 0.22
CA LEU A 15 24.74 8.81 -0.52
C LEU A 15 23.55 9.20 0.36
N TRP A 16 23.09 8.30 1.22
CA TRP A 16 21.94 8.55 2.09
C TRP A 16 22.24 9.52 3.21
N ALA A 17 23.40 9.40 3.86
CA ALA A 17 23.80 10.25 4.97
C ALA A 17 23.77 11.75 4.62
N ASN A 18 24.05 12.13 3.38
CA ASN A 18 24.13 13.52 2.94
C ASN A 18 22.91 14.03 2.17
N LYS A 19 22.17 13.16 1.46
CA LYS A 19 21.04 13.57 0.61
C LYS A 19 19.65 13.33 1.23
N PHE A 20 19.53 12.40 2.17
CA PHE A 20 18.23 11.96 2.71
C PHE A 20 18.26 11.96 4.24
N PRO A 21 18.26 13.16 4.87
CA PRO A 21 18.46 13.30 6.31
C PRO A 21 17.38 12.61 7.15
N LEU A 22 16.12 12.58 6.70
CA LEU A 22 15.05 11.90 7.44
C LEU A 22 15.15 10.39 7.28
N VAL A 23 15.47 9.89 6.09
CA VAL A 23 15.76 8.46 5.89
C VAL A 23 16.90 8.02 6.81
N GLN A 24 17.99 8.79 6.86
CA GLN A 24 19.11 8.50 7.74
C GLN A 24 18.70 8.53 9.22
N LYS A 25 17.98 9.58 9.64
CA LYS A 25 17.49 9.75 11.02
C LYS A 25 16.61 8.60 11.50
N TYR A 26 15.72 8.11 10.65
CA TYR A 26 14.67 7.17 11.05
C TYR A 26 14.98 5.71 10.71
N PHE A 27 15.75 5.46 9.65
CA PHE A 27 16.02 4.12 9.15
C PHE A 27 17.50 3.75 9.06
N GLY A 28 18.43 4.70 9.21
CA GLY A 28 19.86 4.50 8.92
C GLY A 28 20.50 3.31 9.66
N GLU A 29 20.29 3.18 10.97
CA GLU A 29 20.84 2.08 11.76
C GLU A 29 20.25 0.71 11.35
N ASN A 30 18.92 0.68 11.16
CA ASN A 30 18.20 -0.52 10.77
C ASN A 30 18.59 -0.99 9.36
N LEU A 31 18.69 -0.06 8.41
CA LEU A 31 19.13 -0.32 7.04
C LEU A 31 20.58 -0.80 7.00
N SER A 32 21.47 -0.19 7.77
CA SER A 32 22.86 -0.65 7.89
C SER A 32 22.94 -2.09 8.38
N SER A 33 22.08 -2.46 9.34
CA SER A 33 22.00 -3.82 9.87
C SER A 33 21.50 -4.81 8.82
N LEU A 34 20.47 -4.45 8.05
CA LEU A 34 19.95 -5.29 6.96
C LEU A 34 20.96 -5.46 5.83
N LEU A 35 21.65 -4.40 5.43
CA LEU A 35 22.65 -4.44 4.35
C LEU A 35 23.83 -5.37 4.71
N LYS A 36 24.32 -5.32 5.95
CA LYS A 36 25.35 -6.26 6.45
C LYS A 36 24.88 -7.71 6.42
N ALA A 37 23.61 -7.96 6.77
CA ALA A 37 23.03 -9.30 6.71
C ALA A 37 22.89 -9.83 5.27
N MET A 38 22.63 -8.95 4.29
CA MET A 38 22.56 -9.31 2.87
C MET A 38 23.92 -9.73 2.30
N GLN A 39 25.02 -9.10 2.71
CA GLN A 39 26.38 -9.46 2.26
C GLN A 39 26.77 -10.91 2.60
N GLY A 40 26.20 -11.47 3.67
CA GLY A 40 26.40 -12.87 4.04
C GLY A 40 25.65 -13.90 3.18
N ASN A 41 24.88 -13.47 2.15
CA ASN A 41 23.99 -14.31 1.33
C ASN A 41 22.91 -15.10 2.12
N GLN A 42 22.63 -14.72 3.37
CA GLN A 42 21.68 -15.43 4.24
C GLN A 42 20.26 -14.84 4.23
N PHE A 43 20.04 -13.75 3.49
CA PHE A 43 18.85 -12.93 3.62
C PHE A 43 18.57 -12.14 2.35
N ASN A 44 17.29 -12.10 1.94
CA ASN A 44 16.81 -11.16 0.93
C ASN A 44 15.93 -10.10 1.61
N GLY A 45 16.41 -8.86 1.65
CA GLY A 45 15.75 -7.75 2.35
C GLY A 45 14.75 -7.02 1.49
N ARG A 46 13.45 -7.29 1.71
CA ARG A 46 12.37 -6.65 0.95
C ARG A 46 12.20 -5.18 1.31
N PHE A 47 12.45 -4.82 2.58
CA PHE A 47 12.50 -3.41 2.97
C PHE A 47 13.65 -2.70 2.26
N VAL A 48 14.80 -3.37 2.15
CA VAL A 48 15.96 -2.85 1.41
C VAL A 48 15.60 -2.68 -0.07
N GLU A 49 15.02 -3.71 -0.72
CA GLU A 49 14.48 -3.65 -2.09
C GLU A 49 13.49 -2.47 -2.28
N ALA A 50 12.58 -2.25 -1.33
CA ALA A 50 11.62 -1.14 -1.37
C ALA A 50 12.27 0.24 -1.11
N SER A 51 13.38 0.28 -0.38
CA SER A 51 14.12 1.50 -0.04
C SER A 51 15.03 2.03 -1.17
N PHE A 52 15.13 1.31 -2.30
CA PHE A 52 15.90 1.75 -3.49
C PHE A 52 15.34 2.99 -4.21
N PHE A 53 14.25 3.58 -3.70
CA PHE A 53 13.77 4.92 -4.09
C PHE A 53 13.88 5.90 -2.91
N PRO A 54 15.10 6.20 -2.43
CA PRO A 54 15.30 6.99 -1.22
C PRO A 54 14.76 8.42 -1.36
N GLU A 55 14.72 8.99 -2.56
CA GLU A 55 14.10 10.29 -2.85
C GLU A 55 12.59 10.27 -2.52
N ALA A 56 11.88 9.22 -2.96
CA ALA A 56 10.45 9.08 -2.72
C ALA A 56 10.15 8.82 -1.23
N LEU A 57 11.03 8.07 -0.56
CA LEU A 57 10.97 7.82 0.87
C LEU A 57 11.18 9.11 1.66
N GLU A 58 12.24 9.86 1.36
CA GLU A 58 12.56 11.15 1.98
C GLU A 58 11.43 12.17 1.76
N ALA A 59 10.92 12.30 0.53
CA ALA A 59 9.82 13.21 0.23
C ALA A 59 8.56 12.86 1.03
N ARG A 60 8.29 11.56 1.25
CA ARG A 60 7.16 11.12 2.09
C ARG A 60 7.41 11.41 3.56
N LEU A 61 8.62 11.13 4.07
CA LEU A 61 8.99 11.44 5.45
C LEU A 61 8.84 12.94 5.73
N ASN A 62 9.29 13.81 4.83
CA ASN A 62 9.12 15.25 4.94
C ASN A 62 7.64 15.65 5.04
N ARG A 63 6.76 15.00 4.26
CA ARG A 63 5.31 15.22 4.36
C ARG A 63 4.70 14.69 5.64
N ILE A 64 5.26 13.72 6.35
CA ILE A 64 4.60 13.19 7.56
C ILE A 64 5.27 13.62 8.86
N GLU A 65 6.49 14.15 8.81
CA GLU A 65 7.25 14.53 10.00
C GLU A 65 6.52 15.57 10.85
N VAL A 66 5.85 16.53 10.22
CA VAL A 66 5.07 17.57 10.92
C VAL A 66 3.88 17.03 11.72
N VAL A 67 3.47 15.77 11.49
CA VAL A 67 2.42 15.09 12.27
C VAL A 67 2.97 14.61 13.62
N GLY A 68 4.28 14.43 13.74
CA GLY A 68 4.94 14.03 14.99
C GLY A 68 4.76 12.56 15.39
N GLN A 69 4.23 11.70 14.50
CA GLN A 69 3.99 10.28 14.79
C GLN A 69 5.07 9.33 14.28
N THR A 70 5.99 9.81 13.42
CA THR A 70 7.02 8.97 12.79
C THR A 70 7.87 8.24 13.83
N LYS A 71 8.29 8.94 14.89
CA LYS A 71 9.09 8.34 15.97
C LYS A 71 8.31 7.26 16.72
N ALA A 72 7.07 7.55 17.14
CA ALA A 72 6.24 6.60 17.88
C ALA A 72 6.02 5.28 17.11
N ILE A 73 5.82 5.35 15.78
CA ILE A 73 5.71 4.16 14.93
C ILE A 73 7.02 3.37 14.91
N LEU A 74 8.15 4.05 14.77
CA LEU A 74 9.45 3.41 14.64
C LEU A 74 10.02 2.90 15.96
N ASP A 75 9.62 3.48 17.10
CA ASP A 75 9.96 2.97 18.43
C ASP A 75 9.43 1.54 18.61
N GLU A 76 8.31 1.17 17.96
CA GLU A 76 7.79 -0.21 17.98
C GLU A 76 8.58 -1.20 17.10
N VAL A 77 9.54 -0.73 16.29
CA VAL A 77 10.53 -1.59 15.65
C VAL A 77 11.52 -2.10 16.70
N GLY A 78 11.91 -1.24 17.65
CA GLY A 78 12.80 -1.58 18.75
C GLY A 78 14.15 -2.14 18.29
N THR A 79 14.79 -2.91 19.18
CA THR A 79 16.09 -3.55 18.90
C THR A 79 15.91 -4.99 18.43
N ILE A 80 15.45 -5.17 17.19
CA ILE A 80 15.32 -6.51 16.58
C ILE A 80 16.65 -6.94 15.95
N GLN A 81 17.28 -7.97 16.51
CA GLN A 81 18.55 -8.50 16.00
C GLN A 81 18.39 -9.43 14.79
N ASN A 82 17.28 -10.16 14.69
CA ASN A 82 17.06 -11.09 13.58
C ASN A 82 16.72 -10.31 12.29
N PRO A 83 17.52 -10.41 11.21
CA PRO A 83 17.32 -9.59 10.01
C PRO A 83 15.95 -9.77 9.35
N THR A 84 15.44 -11.01 9.28
CA THR A 84 14.12 -11.30 8.71
C THR A 84 12.99 -10.67 9.52
N LYS A 85 13.07 -10.70 10.86
CA LYS A 85 12.09 -10.04 11.72
C LYS A 85 12.20 -8.52 11.65
N LEU A 86 13.41 -7.98 11.57
CA LEU A 86 13.67 -6.55 11.43
C LEU A 86 13.06 -6.03 10.12
N ASP A 87 13.36 -6.68 9.00
CA ASP A 87 12.81 -6.36 7.68
C ASP A 87 11.28 -6.39 7.65
N ALA A 88 10.68 -7.44 8.21
CA ALA A 88 9.24 -7.56 8.30
C ALA A 88 8.63 -6.41 9.13
N ARG A 89 9.26 -6.05 10.24
CA ARG A 89 8.76 -5.00 11.13
C ARG A 89 8.93 -3.59 10.54
N LEU A 90 10.03 -3.33 9.84
CA LEU A 90 10.25 -2.08 9.10
C LEU A 90 9.20 -1.89 8.00
N LEU A 91 8.83 -2.97 7.29
CA LEU A 91 7.77 -2.91 6.29
C LEU A 91 6.39 -2.64 6.93
N ASP A 92 6.11 -3.18 8.12
CA ASP A 92 4.87 -2.89 8.84
C ASP A 92 4.84 -1.44 9.33
N ALA A 93 5.93 -0.94 9.90
CA ALA A 93 6.09 0.47 10.25
C ALA A 93 5.91 1.37 9.01
N TRP A 94 6.48 0.96 7.88
CA TRP A 94 6.30 1.68 6.63
C TRP A 94 4.85 1.73 6.16
N ALA A 95 4.09 0.64 6.31
CA ALA A 95 2.66 0.64 5.99
C ALA A 95 1.87 1.65 6.85
N GLU A 96 2.22 1.79 8.14
CA GLU A 96 1.62 2.80 9.02
C GLU A 96 2.01 4.22 8.60
N LEU A 97 3.28 4.48 8.28
CA LEU A 97 3.74 5.78 7.79
C LEU A 97 3.07 6.17 6.46
N ARG A 98 2.89 5.19 5.54
CA ARG A 98 2.13 5.39 4.31
C ARG A 98 0.67 5.73 4.57
N THR A 99 0.08 5.14 5.60
CA THR A 99 -1.28 5.47 6.03
C THR A 99 -1.35 6.92 6.50
N ILE A 100 -0.39 7.39 7.31
CA ILE A 100 -0.36 8.80 7.75
C ILE A 100 -0.27 9.76 6.57
N ASP A 101 0.61 9.50 5.60
CA ASP A 101 0.73 10.34 4.41
C ASP A 101 -0.60 10.43 3.65
N GLN A 102 -1.31 9.30 3.49
CA GLN A 102 -2.63 9.30 2.87
C GLN A 102 -3.66 10.09 3.68
N LEU A 103 -3.70 9.90 5.00
CA LEU A 103 -4.64 10.62 5.88
C LEU A 103 -4.41 12.13 5.81
N ARG A 104 -3.15 12.59 5.80
CA ARG A 104 -2.82 14.01 5.59
C ARG A 104 -3.35 14.54 4.26
N LYS A 105 -3.09 13.82 3.17
CA LYS A 105 -3.57 14.18 1.83
C LYS A 105 -5.09 14.35 1.83
N GLU A 106 -5.79 13.49 2.55
CA GLU A 106 -7.24 13.49 2.70
C GLU A 106 -7.78 14.44 3.78
N LYS A 107 -6.93 15.34 4.29
CA LYS A 107 -7.25 16.40 5.26
C LYS A 107 -7.74 15.88 6.61
N PHE A 108 -7.29 14.69 7.01
CA PHE A 108 -7.42 14.27 8.40
C PHE A 108 -6.50 15.11 9.30
N VAL A 109 -6.98 15.40 10.49
CA VAL A 109 -6.28 16.12 11.56
C VAL A 109 -6.20 15.25 12.81
N GLU A 110 -5.42 15.69 13.81
CA GLU A 110 -5.29 14.99 15.10
C GLU A 110 -4.92 13.51 14.92
N ILE A 111 -3.95 13.24 14.03
CA ILE A 111 -3.51 11.88 13.73
C ILE A 111 -2.59 11.41 14.87
N HIS A 112 -3.01 10.36 15.58
CA HIS A 112 -2.30 9.82 16.74
C HIS A 112 -2.11 8.31 16.65
N LYS A 113 -0.91 7.84 17.00
CA LYS A 113 -0.63 6.41 17.24
C LYS A 113 -1.39 5.92 18.46
N VAL A 114 -1.97 4.73 18.36
CA VAL A 114 -2.59 4.01 19.46
C VAL A 114 -2.04 2.58 19.47
N GLU A 115 -1.96 1.94 20.65
CA GLU A 115 -1.24 0.67 20.82
C GLU A 115 -2.17 -0.55 21.03
N GLU A 116 -3.37 -0.38 21.59
CA GLU A 116 -4.18 -1.53 22.02
C GLU A 116 -5.18 -2.02 20.96
N THR A 117 -6.06 -1.14 20.49
CA THR A 117 -7.30 -1.54 19.78
C THR A 117 -7.42 -0.91 18.39
N ALA A 118 -6.55 0.04 18.05
CA ALA A 118 -6.33 0.65 16.74
C ALA A 118 -4.82 0.85 16.58
N ASP A 119 -4.35 0.97 15.35
CA ASP A 119 -2.97 1.38 15.06
C ASP A 119 -2.89 2.92 15.03
N LEU A 120 -3.91 3.60 14.46
CA LEU A 120 -4.00 5.06 14.43
C LEU A 120 -5.42 5.54 14.78
N THR A 121 -5.52 6.77 15.26
CA THR A 121 -6.77 7.53 15.32
C THR A 121 -6.60 8.87 14.62
N ALA A 122 -7.67 9.41 14.06
CA ALA A 122 -7.67 10.75 13.46
C ALA A 122 -9.09 11.33 13.42
N SER A 123 -9.19 12.62 13.15
CA SER A 123 -10.47 13.33 12.99
C SER A 123 -10.62 13.90 11.58
N LYS A 124 -11.82 13.83 11.02
CA LYS A 124 -12.18 14.46 9.74
C LYS A 124 -13.62 14.95 9.78
N VAL A 125 -13.82 16.25 9.49
CA VAL A 125 -15.13 16.91 9.49
C VAL A 125 -15.92 16.60 10.79
N GLY A 126 -15.25 16.74 11.93
CA GLY A 126 -15.84 16.51 13.26
C GLY A 126 -16.19 15.05 13.59
N ARG A 127 -15.71 14.08 12.80
CA ARG A 127 -15.89 12.65 13.06
C ARG A 127 -14.56 12.00 13.41
N ASN A 128 -14.59 11.20 14.47
CA ASN A 128 -13.43 10.42 14.90
C ASN A 128 -13.36 9.10 14.13
N TYR A 129 -12.15 8.76 13.72
CA TYR A 129 -11.81 7.53 13.03
C TYR A 129 -10.80 6.74 13.84
N ALA A 130 -10.94 5.42 13.81
CA ALA A 130 -9.96 4.47 14.28
C ALA A 130 -9.49 3.64 13.08
N PHE A 131 -8.18 3.48 12.91
CA PHE A 131 -7.58 2.78 11.78
C PHE A 131 -6.79 1.57 12.25
N GLN A 132 -6.99 0.44 11.57
CA GLN A 132 -6.20 -0.77 11.71
C GLN A 132 -5.48 -1.00 10.40
N VAL A 133 -4.16 -0.83 10.41
CA VAL A 133 -3.29 -0.94 9.25
C VAL A 133 -2.82 -2.38 9.13
N VAL A 134 -2.95 -2.96 7.94
CA VAL A 134 -2.43 -4.27 7.61
C VAL A 134 -1.69 -4.25 6.29
N ARG A 135 -0.50 -4.83 6.29
CA ARG A 135 0.30 -5.02 5.09
C ARG A 135 0.02 -6.38 4.46
N ILE A 136 -0.06 -6.43 3.13
CA ILE A 136 -0.14 -7.68 2.36
C ILE A 136 1.25 -8.01 1.81
N ASN A 137 1.82 -9.12 2.26
CA ASN A 137 3.25 -9.45 2.07
C ASN A 137 3.52 -10.40 0.89
N LYS A 138 2.59 -10.47 -0.07
CA LYS A 138 2.57 -11.49 -1.10
C LYS A 138 2.59 -10.84 -2.47
N LEU A 139 3.56 -11.28 -3.27
CA LEU A 139 3.63 -10.96 -4.68
C LEU A 139 2.48 -11.70 -5.39
N LEU A 140 1.66 -10.95 -6.09
CA LEU A 140 0.79 -11.38 -7.18
C LEU A 140 1.71 -11.92 -8.28
N LYS A 141 2.22 -13.13 -8.10
CA LYS A 141 2.99 -13.81 -9.14
C LYS A 141 2.04 -14.17 -10.27
N THR A 142 1.81 -13.24 -11.19
CA THR A 142 1.25 -13.58 -12.50
C THR A 142 2.30 -14.45 -13.16
N LYS A 143 2.02 -15.75 -13.33
CA LYS A 143 2.82 -16.58 -14.21
C LYS A 143 2.73 -15.94 -15.61
N THR A 144 3.76 -15.18 -15.99
CA THR A 144 4.03 -14.77 -17.38
C THR A 144 4.54 -16.02 -18.12
N GLY A 145 3.74 -17.07 -18.11
CA GLY A 145 4.07 -18.36 -18.68
C GLY A 145 3.26 -18.58 -19.93
N LYS A 146 3.90 -18.41 -21.10
CA LYS A 146 3.51 -18.93 -22.43
C LYS A 146 2.65 -18.07 -23.36
N PHE A 147 2.36 -16.82 -23.05
CA PHE A 147 1.61 -15.95 -23.97
C PHE A 147 2.38 -14.65 -24.28
N GLU A 148 3.63 -14.78 -24.74
CA GLU A 148 4.34 -13.69 -25.44
C GLU A 148 3.76 -13.48 -26.85
N ASN A 149 2.44 -13.32 -26.96
CA ASN A 149 1.85 -12.75 -28.16
C ASN A 149 1.91 -11.24 -28.00
N GLN A 150 2.75 -10.61 -28.82
CA GLN A 150 3.08 -9.18 -28.80
C GLN A 150 1.87 -8.23 -28.92
N ASN A 151 0.67 -8.75 -29.20
CA ASN A 151 -0.58 -7.99 -29.38
C ASN A 151 -1.64 -8.26 -28.28
N ARG A 152 -1.30 -8.96 -27.19
CA ARG A 152 -2.19 -9.13 -26.03
C ARG A 152 -1.54 -8.51 -24.80
N SER A 153 -2.35 -8.20 -23.78
CA SER A 153 -1.84 -7.78 -22.47
C SER A 153 -0.68 -8.68 -22.04
N PRO A 154 0.38 -8.17 -21.38
CA PRO A 154 1.39 -9.03 -20.77
C PRO A 154 0.77 -10.05 -19.81
N TYR A 155 -0.50 -9.86 -19.45
CA TYR A 155 -1.32 -10.74 -18.65
C TYR A 155 -2.35 -11.57 -19.45
N GLY A 156 -2.54 -11.43 -20.76
CA GLY A 156 -3.52 -12.21 -21.54
C GLY A 156 -4.95 -11.66 -21.50
N ALA A 157 -5.98 -12.49 -21.75
CA ALA A 157 -7.36 -12.03 -21.81
C ALA A 157 -7.89 -11.62 -20.42
N ILE A 158 -8.86 -10.70 -20.34
CA ILE A 158 -9.48 -10.24 -19.07
C ILE A 158 -9.94 -11.42 -18.20
N SER A 159 -10.53 -12.45 -18.81
CA SER A 159 -10.96 -13.67 -18.11
C SER A 159 -9.80 -14.45 -17.48
N ASP A 160 -8.61 -14.43 -18.08
CA ASP A 160 -7.39 -15.06 -17.54
C ASP A 160 -6.78 -14.21 -16.41
N ILE A 161 -6.94 -12.88 -16.48
CA ILE A 161 -6.55 -11.97 -15.38
C ILE A 161 -7.44 -12.22 -14.16
N HIS A 162 -8.76 -12.27 -14.34
CA HIS A 162 -9.70 -12.62 -13.26
C HIS A 162 -9.38 -13.98 -12.64
N LYS A 163 -9.28 -15.05 -13.43
CA LYS A 163 -9.00 -16.39 -12.90
C LYS A 163 -7.71 -16.47 -12.07
N ARG A 164 -6.67 -15.68 -12.42
CA ARG A 164 -5.40 -15.70 -11.68
C ARG A 164 -5.42 -14.80 -10.44
N LEU A 165 -6.09 -13.65 -10.52
CA LEU A 165 -6.11 -12.69 -9.42
C LEU A 165 -7.17 -13.01 -8.37
N ASP A 166 -8.30 -13.58 -8.76
CA ASP A 166 -9.43 -13.83 -7.86
C ASP A 166 -9.03 -14.73 -6.67
N ASP A 167 -8.35 -15.84 -6.94
CA ASP A 167 -7.88 -16.78 -5.90
C ASP A 167 -6.80 -16.15 -5.02
N LEU A 168 -5.81 -15.47 -5.63
CA LEU A 168 -4.67 -14.88 -4.91
C LEU A 168 -5.09 -13.72 -4.02
N ILE A 169 -5.93 -12.83 -4.54
CA ILE A 169 -6.41 -11.67 -3.79
C ILE A 169 -7.31 -12.15 -2.67
N SER A 170 -8.17 -13.14 -2.93
CA SER A 170 -9.03 -13.69 -1.90
C SER A 170 -8.24 -14.33 -0.76
N GLU A 171 -7.27 -15.19 -1.07
CA GLU A 171 -6.47 -15.86 -0.05
C GLU A 171 -5.69 -14.87 0.84
N TYR A 172 -5.08 -13.84 0.24
CA TYR A 172 -4.16 -12.97 0.97
C TYR A 172 -4.83 -11.78 1.65
N PHE A 173 -5.83 -11.16 1.01
CA PHE A 173 -6.51 -10.00 1.58
C PHE A 173 -7.49 -10.41 2.68
N TRP A 174 -8.23 -11.52 2.52
CA TRP A 174 -9.29 -11.88 3.48
C TRP A 174 -8.74 -12.31 4.83
N ASN A 175 -7.72 -13.16 4.84
CA ASN A 175 -7.06 -13.58 6.09
C ASN A 175 -6.47 -12.38 6.85
N ALA A 176 -6.02 -11.34 6.15
CA ALA A 176 -5.51 -10.11 6.75
C ALA A 176 -6.64 -9.23 7.31
N ILE A 177 -7.69 -9.01 6.52
CA ILE A 177 -8.86 -8.21 6.91
C ILE A 177 -9.59 -8.85 8.08
N GLU A 178 -9.83 -10.16 8.06
CA GLU A 178 -10.55 -10.86 9.13
C GLU A 178 -9.81 -10.76 10.47
N ARG A 179 -8.49 -10.94 10.48
CA ARG A 179 -7.68 -10.76 11.68
C ARG A 179 -7.81 -9.35 12.26
N LYS A 180 -7.84 -8.32 11.41
CA LYS A 180 -8.02 -6.92 11.87
C LYS A 180 -9.46 -6.62 12.27
N ASN A 181 -10.44 -7.14 11.55
CA ASN A 181 -11.87 -7.05 11.86
C ASN A 181 -12.15 -7.56 13.29
N LEU A 182 -11.57 -8.68 13.69
CA LEU A 182 -11.75 -9.23 15.04
C LEU A 182 -11.15 -8.34 16.15
N LYS A 183 -10.12 -7.53 15.88
CA LYS A 183 -9.60 -6.57 16.87
C LYS A 183 -10.64 -5.51 17.21
N TYR A 184 -11.42 -5.06 16.23
CA TYR A 184 -12.50 -4.07 16.44
C TYR A 184 -13.68 -4.59 17.26
N LYS A 185 -13.82 -5.90 17.45
CA LYS A 185 -14.82 -6.46 18.36
C LYS A 185 -14.69 -5.92 19.78
N LYS A 186 -13.47 -5.56 20.20
CA LYS A 186 -13.17 -5.01 21.53
C LYS A 186 -13.19 -3.47 21.57
N TRP A 187 -13.42 -2.81 20.44
CA TRP A 187 -13.42 -1.35 20.36
C TRP A 187 -14.74 -0.78 20.88
N MET A 188 -14.68 -0.07 22.00
CA MET A 188 -15.87 0.45 22.70
C MET A 188 -16.14 1.94 22.43
N GLN A 189 -15.19 2.67 21.84
CA GLN A 189 -15.36 4.09 21.58
C GLN A 189 -16.20 4.32 20.31
N LYS A 190 -17.01 5.38 20.31
CA LYS A 190 -17.81 5.77 19.15
C LYS A 190 -16.93 6.44 18.10
N SER A 191 -16.42 5.65 17.15
CA SER A 191 -15.64 6.11 16.00
C SER A 191 -16.04 5.34 14.74
N ILE A 192 -15.71 5.90 13.58
CA ILE A 192 -15.73 5.17 12.31
C ILE A 192 -14.52 4.23 12.31
N ARG A 193 -14.76 2.93 12.21
CA ARG A 193 -13.70 1.92 12.24
C ARG A 193 -13.28 1.61 10.81
N CYS A 194 -12.02 1.85 10.52
CA CYS A 194 -11.46 1.72 9.19
C CYS A 194 -10.34 0.66 9.18
N ILE A 195 -10.36 -0.24 8.20
CA ILE A 195 -9.21 -1.10 7.92
C ILE A 195 -8.43 -0.47 6.78
N VAL A 196 -7.12 -0.29 6.97
CA VAL A 196 -6.22 0.19 5.91
C VAL A 196 -5.36 -0.98 5.44
N ILE A 197 -5.43 -1.28 4.16
CA ILE A 197 -4.64 -2.34 3.52
C ILE A 197 -3.54 -1.68 2.72
N VAL A 198 -2.30 -2.03 3.03
CA VAL A 198 -1.13 -1.55 2.28
C VAL A 198 -0.52 -2.73 1.54
N SER A 199 -0.45 -2.62 0.22
CA SER A 199 0.18 -3.63 -0.63
C SER A 199 1.36 -3.00 -1.35
N SER A 200 2.46 -3.75 -1.45
CA SER A 200 3.68 -3.37 -2.13
C SER A 200 4.00 -4.42 -3.18
N ASP A 201 3.41 -4.27 -4.35
CA ASP A 201 3.62 -5.15 -5.50
C ASP A 201 3.68 -4.32 -6.78
N LYS A 202 4.75 -4.53 -7.56
CA LYS A 202 4.96 -3.88 -8.85
C LYS A 202 3.86 -4.18 -9.87
N GLU A 203 3.19 -5.32 -9.78
CA GLU A 203 2.08 -5.66 -10.70
C GLU A 203 0.88 -4.72 -10.45
N LEU A 204 0.76 -4.15 -9.25
CA LEU A 204 -0.25 -3.12 -8.94
C LEU A 204 0.07 -1.75 -9.55
N GLN A 205 1.14 -1.61 -10.34
CA GLN A 205 1.37 -0.46 -11.20
C GLN A 205 0.42 -0.45 -12.42
N ASP A 206 -0.09 -1.61 -12.82
CA ASP A 206 -1.06 -1.77 -13.92
C ASP A 206 -2.48 -1.37 -13.47
N GLU A 207 -3.14 -0.49 -14.24
CA GLU A 207 -4.48 0.02 -13.95
C GLU A 207 -5.56 -1.08 -13.96
N MET A 208 -5.45 -2.06 -14.86
CA MET A 208 -6.38 -3.17 -14.97
C MET A 208 -6.25 -4.11 -13.76
N ILE A 209 -5.01 -4.44 -13.37
CA ILE A 209 -4.76 -5.23 -12.17
C ILE A 209 -5.30 -4.51 -10.94
N ARG A 210 -5.11 -3.18 -10.84
CA ARG A 210 -5.70 -2.40 -9.73
C ARG A 210 -7.22 -2.44 -9.72
N HIS A 211 -7.85 -2.26 -10.88
CA HIS A 211 -9.31 -2.30 -11.00
C HIS A 211 -9.88 -3.65 -10.57
N ILE A 212 -9.33 -4.76 -11.07
CA ILE A 212 -9.75 -6.13 -10.71
C ILE A 212 -9.52 -6.37 -9.23
N SER A 213 -8.37 -5.95 -8.69
CA SER A 213 -8.10 -6.05 -7.25
C SER A 213 -9.14 -5.31 -6.43
N CYS A 214 -9.51 -4.10 -6.85
CA CYS A 214 -10.52 -3.29 -6.21
C CYS A 214 -11.92 -3.94 -6.24
N GLN A 215 -12.31 -4.55 -7.36
CA GLN A 215 -13.54 -5.34 -7.47
C GLN A 215 -13.55 -6.51 -6.49
N GLN A 216 -12.45 -7.27 -6.42
CA GLN A 216 -12.33 -8.40 -5.50
C GLN A 216 -12.39 -7.94 -4.05
N ILE A 217 -11.69 -6.86 -3.70
CA ILE A 217 -11.76 -6.25 -2.37
C ILE A 217 -13.22 -5.86 -2.01
N ARG A 218 -13.98 -5.29 -2.94
CA ARG A 218 -15.41 -5.01 -2.70
C ARG A 218 -16.22 -6.29 -2.48
N ASN A 219 -15.98 -7.33 -3.27
CA ASN A 219 -16.75 -8.57 -3.22
C ASN A 219 -16.56 -9.30 -1.89
N GLY A 220 -15.32 -9.53 -1.44
CA GLY A 220 -15.11 -10.34 -0.24
C GLY A 220 -15.41 -9.62 1.07
N ILE A 221 -15.46 -8.29 1.11
CA ILE A 221 -16.01 -7.55 2.28
C ILE A 221 -17.42 -8.05 2.64
N HIS A 222 -18.25 -8.37 1.64
CA HIS A 222 -19.63 -8.83 1.84
C HIS A 222 -19.74 -10.35 2.07
N LEU A 223 -18.63 -11.09 1.97
CA LEU A 223 -18.56 -12.50 2.31
C LEU A 223 -18.23 -12.72 3.80
N LEU A 224 -17.91 -11.66 4.55
CA LEU A 224 -17.66 -11.74 5.99
C LEU A 224 -18.96 -12.07 6.74
N GLU A 225 -18.96 -13.17 7.50
CA GLU A 225 -20.10 -13.55 8.34
C GLU A 225 -20.45 -12.47 9.37
N LYS A 226 -19.42 -11.82 9.94
CA LYS A 226 -19.57 -10.73 10.90
C LYS A 226 -18.58 -9.60 10.59
N ARG A 227 -19.10 -8.37 10.50
CA ARG A 227 -18.34 -7.17 10.21
C ARG A 227 -18.35 -6.20 11.40
N TYR A 228 -17.17 -5.82 11.87
CA TYR A 228 -16.92 -4.88 12.96
C TYR A 228 -16.19 -3.61 12.48
N PHE A 229 -16.19 -3.35 11.17
CA PHE A 229 -15.65 -2.13 10.59
C PHE A 229 -16.65 -1.52 9.62
N ASP A 230 -16.50 -0.23 9.39
CA ASP A 230 -17.45 0.60 8.66
C ASP A 230 -16.89 0.98 7.28
N GLU A 231 -15.55 1.08 7.18
CA GLU A 231 -14.86 1.54 5.98
C GLU A 231 -13.55 0.78 5.75
N LEU A 232 -13.08 0.75 4.50
CA LEU A 232 -11.80 0.15 4.14
C LEU A 232 -11.05 1.09 3.20
N ILE A 233 -9.76 1.29 3.45
CA ILE A 233 -8.85 2.00 2.56
C ILE A 233 -7.84 0.99 2.02
N TRP A 234 -7.62 1.00 0.71
CA TRP A 234 -6.58 0.20 0.07
C TRP A 234 -5.55 1.12 -0.57
N LEU A 235 -4.29 0.92 -0.20
CA LEU A 235 -3.11 1.65 -0.69
C LEU A 235 -2.22 0.68 -1.50
N PRO A 236 -2.27 0.70 -2.84
CA PRO A 236 -1.35 -0.05 -3.69
C PRO A 236 0.07 0.51 -3.60
N ASP A 237 1.03 -0.12 -4.28
CA ASP A 237 2.46 0.19 -4.12
C ASP A 237 2.79 1.69 -4.34
N THR A 238 2.27 2.25 -5.44
CA THR A 238 2.25 3.70 -5.74
C THR A 238 0.81 4.20 -5.89
N GLY A 239 0.61 5.51 -5.75
CA GLY A 239 -0.72 6.12 -5.87
C GLY A 239 -1.56 6.14 -4.59
N ASN A 240 -2.74 6.76 -4.71
CA ASN A 240 -3.64 7.06 -3.60
C ASN A 240 -4.71 5.97 -3.39
N GLY A 241 -4.80 4.98 -4.30
CA GLY A 241 -5.59 3.76 -4.12
C GLY A 241 -7.10 3.98 -4.04
N ALA A 242 -7.79 3.20 -3.20
CA ALA A 242 -9.25 3.21 -3.10
C ALA A 242 -9.77 3.32 -1.66
N TRP A 243 -10.94 3.93 -1.51
CA TRP A 243 -11.73 3.99 -0.29
C TRP A 243 -13.07 3.31 -0.53
N PHE A 244 -13.40 2.35 0.29
CA PHE A 244 -14.69 1.71 0.33
C PHE A 244 -15.50 2.20 1.53
N LYS A 245 -16.63 2.86 1.25
CA LYS A 245 -17.66 3.14 2.25
C LYS A 245 -18.68 2.03 2.21
N ILE A 246 -18.77 1.24 3.27
CA ILE A 246 -19.36 -0.10 3.18
C ILE A 246 -20.82 -0.07 3.62
N GLY A 247 -21.73 -0.36 2.69
CA GLY A 247 -23.15 -0.52 2.99
C GLY A 247 -23.49 -1.88 3.61
N ASN A 248 -24.78 -2.10 3.87
CA ASN A 248 -25.28 -3.40 4.35
C ASN A 248 -25.35 -4.45 3.24
N LYS A 249 -25.49 -3.99 1.98
CA LYS A 249 -25.51 -4.83 0.78
C LYS A 249 -24.41 -4.40 -0.19
N ARG A 250 -23.99 -5.30 -1.08
CA ARG A 250 -22.99 -5.03 -2.12
C ARG A 250 -23.29 -3.77 -2.92
N GLN A 251 -24.54 -3.59 -3.34
CA GLN A 251 -24.99 -2.45 -4.16
C GLN A 251 -24.94 -1.11 -3.42
N GLN A 252 -24.82 -1.13 -2.09
CA GLN A 252 -24.73 0.08 -1.25
C GLN A 252 -23.26 0.43 -0.91
N THR A 253 -22.30 -0.42 -1.27
CA THR A 253 -20.88 -0.11 -1.06
C THR A 253 -20.40 0.82 -2.15
N GLN A 254 -19.99 2.02 -1.74
CA GLN A 254 -19.40 3.01 -2.62
C GLN A 254 -17.88 2.82 -2.65
N CYS A 255 -17.30 2.91 -3.84
CA CYS A 255 -15.86 2.87 -4.04
C CYS A 255 -15.40 4.22 -4.57
N PHE A 256 -14.49 4.87 -3.86
CA PHE A 256 -13.83 6.09 -4.30
C PHE A 256 -12.39 5.77 -4.62
N ALA A 257 -11.93 5.96 -5.86
CA ALA A 257 -10.56 5.64 -6.23
C ALA A 257 -9.82 6.83 -6.84
N ASP A 258 -8.50 6.83 -6.63
CA ASP A 258 -7.55 7.67 -7.32
C ASP A 258 -6.34 6.83 -7.71
N TRP A 259 -6.32 6.43 -8.98
CA TRP A 259 -5.28 5.58 -9.55
C TRP A 259 -4.04 6.36 -9.96
N LYS A 260 -4.07 7.70 -9.97
CA LYS A 260 -2.95 8.53 -10.43
C LYS A 260 -2.16 9.05 -9.25
N ASP A 261 -0.84 8.84 -9.28
CA ASP A 261 0.09 9.50 -8.37
C ASP A 261 0.51 10.85 -9.01
N ILE A 262 -0.42 11.81 -9.08
CA ILE A 262 -0.10 13.15 -9.62
C ILE A 262 0.69 13.90 -8.54
N PRO A 263 1.93 14.37 -8.82
CA PRO A 263 2.70 15.20 -7.91
C PRO A 263 1.90 16.44 -7.48
N ASP A 264 1.98 16.79 -6.20
CA ASP A 264 1.21 17.90 -5.63
C ASP A 264 1.51 19.25 -6.32
N GLU A 265 2.66 19.37 -6.97
CA GLU A 265 3.12 20.58 -7.70
C GLU A 265 2.34 20.88 -8.98
N ILE A 266 1.64 19.90 -9.57
CA ILE A 266 0.80 20.09 -10.78
C ILE A 266 -0.66 20.40 -10.38
N ARG A 267 -0.99 20.32 -9.09
CA ARG A 267 -2.35 20.52 -8.59
C ARG A 267 -2.60 22.02 -8.37
N ILE A 268 -3.07 22.67 -9.42
CA ILE A 268 -3.56 24.06 -9.38
C ILE A 268 -4.72 24.13 -8.36
N SER A 269 -4.73 25.26 -7.65
CA SER A 269 -5.42 25.58 -6.40
C SER A 269 -6.94 25.36 -6.33
N ASP A 270 -7.36 25.42 -5.07
CA ASP A 270 -8.67 25.79 -4.53
C ASP A 270 -9.68 24.67 -4.28
N GLU A 271 -10.02 24.58 -2.98
CA GLU A 271 -11.26 24.15 -2.35
C GLU A 271 -12.09 23.04 -3.05
N ASP A 272 -12.26 21.91 -2.34
CA ASP A 272 -13.22 20.83 -2.61
C ASP A 272 -12.92 19.74 -3.66
N PHE A 273 -11.68 19.59 -4.14
CA PHE A 273 -11.34 18.36 -4.88
C PHE A 273 -11.12 17.18 -3.93
N ILE A 274 -12.16 16.33 -3.81
CA ILE A 274 -12.03 14.98 -3.27
C ILE A 274 -10.99 14.24 -4.14
N LEU A 275 -9.84 13.91 -3.54
CA LEU A 275 -8.74 13.18 -4.21
C LEU A 275 -9.26 11.96 -4.98
N ARG A 276 -10.22 11.26 -4.37
CA ARG A 276 -10.83 10.05 -4.89
C ARG A 276 -12.20 10.35 -5.50
N ARG A 277 -12.46 9.86 -6.71
CA ARG A 277 -13.78 9.97 -7.35
C ARG A 277 -14.55 8.68 -7.16
N GLU A 278 -15.87 8.76 -7.05
CA GLU A 278 -16.70 7.55 -7.04
C GLU A 278 -16.51 6.81 -8.37
N VAL A 279 -16.17 5.53 -8.29
CA VAL A 279 -15.95 4.64 -9.42
C VAL A 279 -16.97 3.53 -9.34
N ASP A 280 -17.79 3.40 -10.39
CA ASP A 280 -18.58 2.20 -10.59
C ASP A 280 -17.66 1.09 -11.09
N LEU A 281 -17.25 0.22 -10.16
CA LEU A 281 -16.35 -0.87 -10.48
C LEU A 281 -16.94 -1.87 -11.49
N ASP A 282 -18.27 -1.96 -11.66
CA ASP A 282 -18.87 -2.92 -12.60
C ASP A 282 -18.89 -2.38 -14.05
N THR A 283 -18.82 -1.06 -14.25
CA THR A 283 -18.95 -0.43 -15.57
C THR A 283 -17.73 0.40 -15.99
N SER A 284 -16.94 0.88 -15.03
CA SER A 284 -15.77 1.75 -15.26
C SER A 284 -14.48 0.94 -15.49
N ILE A 285 -14.54 -0.05 -16.38
CA ILE A 285 -13.38 -0.88 -16.73
C ILE A 285 -12.36 0.02 -17.46
N PRO A 286 -11.08 0.07 -17.02
CA PRO A 286 -10.05 0.86 -17.69
C PRO A 286 -9.97 0.49 -19.18
N PHE A 287 -9.95 1.49 -20.06
CA PHE A 287 -9.91 1.28 -21.49
C PHE A 287 -8.57 0.64 -21.86
N TRP A 288 -8.60 -0.65 -22.19
CA TRP A 288 -7.45 -1.35 -22.71
C TRP A 288 -7.47 -1.18 -24.23
N LYS A 289 -6.47 -0.50 -24.81
CA LYS A 289 -6.31 -0.49 -26.27
C LYS A 289 -5.88 -1.89 -26.68
N GLU A 290 -6.84 -2.75 -27.02
CA GLU A 290 -6.54 -3.82 -27.97
C GLU A 290 -6.23 -3.10 -29.29
N GLU A 291 -4.96 -3.07 -29.71
CA GLU A 291 -4.68 -2.71 -31.09
C GLU A 291 -5.47 -3.68 -31.97
N PRO A 292 -6.28 -3.20 -32.93
CA PRO A 292 -7.01 -4.09 -33.81
C PRO A 292 -6.01 -5.01 -34.48
N ALA A 293 -6.27 -6.33 -34.44
CA ALA A 293 -5.47 -7.31 -35.13
C ALA A 293 -5.29 -6.83 -36.57
N ASN A 294 -4.05 -6.51 -36.95
CA ASN A 294 -3.73 -5.97 -38.25
C ASN A 294 -4.22 -6.98 -39.31
N PRO A 295 -5.28 -6.66 -40.11
CA PRO A 295 -5.82 -7.61 -41.07
C PRO A 295 -4.87 -7.83 -42.26
N ALA A 296 -3.71 -7.17 -42.29
CA ALA A 296 -2.71 -7.27 -43.35
C ALA A 296 -1.79 -8.51 -43.25
N LEU A 297 -2.06 -9.48 -42.35
CA LEU A 297 -1.28 -10.72 -42.22
C LEU A 297 -2.14 -12.00 -42.19
N SER A 298 -3.32 -11.99 -42.83
CA SER A 298 -4.10 -13.20 -43.14
C SER A 298 -4.06 -13.53 -44.63
#